data_AF-A0AAD5SM15-F1
#
_entry.id   AF-A0AAD5SM15-F1
#
_cell.length_a   1.000
_cell.length_b   1.000
_cell.length_c   1.000
_cell.angle_alpha   90.00
_cell.angle_beta   90.00
_cell.angle_gamma   90.00
#
_symmetry.space_group_name_H-M   'P 1'
#
loop_
_entity.id
_entity.type
_entity.pdbx_description
1 polymer ?
#
loop_
_entity_poly.entity_id
_entity_poly.type
_entity_poly.pdbx_seq_one_letter_code
_entity_poly.pdbx_strand_id
1 'polypeptide(L)'
;SNIPPPDGLIVWIEVCASTLSKITIVSLSGIGTLLSVSAIGYLFKHKSNPMIRASSVPHCTFAIFGIMVGYGSAILYALNPSEITCRYRESLLLIGSLILSTNLVCKNVVLAILYGSKEKILQPYRLVQKFQLVAVVISVINT
;
A
#
# COMPACT_ATOMS: atom_id res chain seq x y z
N SER A 1 -9.59 63.11 11.00
CA SER A 1 -10.36 62.09 10.28
C SER A 1 -9.76 60.74 10.62
N ASN A 2 -10.38 60.00 11.56
CA ASN A 2 -9.90 58.69 12.03
C ASN A 2 -10.58 57.60 11.21
N ILE A 3 -10.02 57.31 10.03
CA ILE A 3 -10.43 56.15 9.25
C ILE A 3 -9.59 54.98 9.79
N PRO A 4 -10.18 53.97 10.45
CA PRO A 4 -9.42 52.82 10.94
C PRO A 4 -8.81 52.07 9.75
N PRO A 5 -7.62 51.44 9.92
CA PRO A 5 -6.99 50.69 8.85
C PRO A 5 -7.92 49.55 8.41
N PRO A 6 -8.04 49.28 7.10
CA PRO A 6 -8.90 48.20 6.63
C PRO A 6 -8.38 46.88 7.18
N ASP A 7 -9.22 46.20 7.96
CA ASP A 7 -8.96 44.84 8.41
C ASP A 7 -8.72 43.99 7.17
N GLY A 8 -7.46 43.56 7.00
CA GLY A 8 -7.00 42.92 5.78
C GLY A 8 -7.87 41.70 5.45
N LEU A 9 -8.38 41.64 4.22
CA LEU A 9 -9.03 40.44 3.71
C LEU A 9 -8.03 39.28 3.80
N ILE A 10 -8.37 38.26 4.59
CA ILE A 10 -7.66 36.99 4.62
C ILE A 10 -7.88 36.33 3.26
N VAL A 11 -6.91 36.50 2.35
CA VAL A 11 -6.90 35.80 1.07
C VAL A 11 -6.43 34.38 1.36
N TRP A 12 -7.37 33.43 1.30
CA TRP A 12 -7.04 32.02 1.29
C TRP A 12 -6.37 31.70 -0.05
N ILE A 13 -5.05 31.65 -0.06
CA ILE A 13 -4.30 31.15 -1.21
C ILE A 13 -4.50 29.64 -1.20
N GLU A 14 -5.44 29.18 -2.02
CA GLU A 14 -5.60 27.76 -2.29
C GLU A 14 -4.42 27.32 -3.16
N VAL A 15 -3.35 26.84 -2.51
CA VAL A 15 -2.18 26.27 -3.18
C VAL A 15 -2.59 24.93 -3.77
N CYS A 16 -3.22 24.98 -4.93
CA CYS A 16 -3.64 23.78 -5.65
C CYS A 16 -2.39 23.15 -6.30
N ALA A 17 -2.20 21.85 -6.12
CA ALA A 17 -1.18 21.10 -6.85
C ALA A 17 -1.33 21.36 -8.35
N SER A 18 -0.24 21.76 -9.01
CA SER A 18 -0.26 22.10 -10.43
C SER A 18 -0.82 20.94 -11.25
N THR A 19 -1.61 21.23 -12.29
CA THR A 19 -2.23 20.20 -13.15
C THR A 19 -1.21 19.15 -13.63
N LEU A 20 0.03 19.58 -13.87
CA LEU A 20 1.14 18.70 -14.24
C LEU A 20 1.43 17.64 -13.17
N SER A 21 1.50 18.03 -11.89
CA SER A 21 1.76 17.09 -10.79
C SER A 21 0.65 16.04 -10.63
N LYS A 22 -0.61 16.43 -10.83
CA LYS A 22 -1.73 15.49 -10.79
C LYS A 22 -1.63 14.45 -11.93
N ILE A 23 -1.29 14.92 -13.14
CA ILE A 23 -1.11 14.05 -14.31
C ILE A 23 0.05 13.08 -14.11
N THR A 24 1.19 13.53 -13.57
CA THR A 24 2.34 12.65 -13.34
C THR A 24 2.08 11.59 -12.27
N ILE A 25 1.37 11.94 -11.19
CA ILE A 25 0.99 10.99 -10.15
C ILE A 25 0.05 9.91 -10.72
N VAL A 26 -0.96 10.32 -11.49
CA VAL A 26 -1.93 9.38 -12.09
C VAL A 26 -1.27 8.49 -13.13
N SER A 27 -0.43 9.04 -14.00
CA SER A 27 0.25 8.25 -15.03
C SER A 27 1.22 7.25 -14.43
N LEU A 28 2.04 7.66 -13.46
CA LEU A 28 2.99 6.78 -12.78
C LEU A 28 2.27 5.69 -11.97
N SER A 29 1.18 6.04 -11.29
CA SER A 29 0.35 5.05 -10.57
C SER A 29 -0.35 4.09 -11.53
N GLY A 30 -0.81 4.57 -12.69
CA GLY A 30 -1.37 3.75 -13.76
C GLY A 30 -0.36 2.73 -14.31
N ILE A 31 0.86 3.17 -14.60
CA ILE A 31 1.94 2.26 -15.03
C ILE A 31 2.27 1.25 -13.93
N GLY A 32 2.37 1.70 -12.68
CA GLY A 32 2.65 0.85 -11.52
C GLY A 32 1.58 -0.23 -11.28
N THR A 33 0.30 0.11 -11.47
CA THR A 33 -0.81 -0.84 -11.37
C THR A 33 -0.79 -1.87 -12.50
N LEU A 34 -0.55 -1.46 -13.75
CA LEU A 34 -0.39 -2.38 -14.88
C LEU A 34 0.77 -3.35 -14.67
N LEU A 35 1.90 -2.84 -14.19
CA LEU A 35 3.07 -3.67 -13.87
C LEU A 35 2.76 -4.66 -12.74
N SER A 36 2.03 -4.23 -11.72
CA SER A 36 1.59 -5.08 -10.59
C SER A 36 0.69 -6.23 -11.06
N VAL A 37 -0.29 -5.94 -11.93
CA VAL A 37 -1.18 -6.96 -12.50
C VAL A 37 -0.39 -7.94 -13.37
N SER A 38 0.53 -7.44 -14.20
CA SER A 38 1.41 -8.28 -15.02
C SER A 38 2.30 -9.17 -14.16
N ALA A 39 2.86 -8.65 -13.06
CA ALA A 39 3.68 -9.41 -12.13
C ALA A 39 2.88 -10.55 -11.44
N ILE A 40 1.64 -10.27 -11.02
CA ILE A 40 0.73 -11.30 -10.48
C ILE A 40 0.47 -12.37 -11.56
N GLY A 41 0.10 -11.96 -12.78
CA GLY A 41 -0.14 -12.88 -13.90
C GLY A 41 1.07 -13.75 -14.21
N TYR A 42 2.28 -13.18 -14.18
CA TYR A 42 3.52 -13.91 -14.37
C TYR A 42 3.77 -14.94 -13.25
N LEU A 43 3.55 -14.55 -11.98
CA LEU A 43 3.68 -15.44 -10.83
C LEU A 43 2.70 -16.63 -10.90
N PHE A 44 1.46 -16.40 -11.33
CA PHE A 44 0.48 -17.47 -11.50
C PHE A 44 0.83 -18.38 -12.69
N LYS A 45 1.24 -17.80 -13.83
CA LYS A 45 1.61 -18.57 -15.04
C LYS A 45 2.84 -19.44 -14.80
N HIS A 46 3.84 -18.93 -14.09
CA HIS A 46 5.10 -19.65 -13.85
C HIS A 46 5.20 -20.25 -12.45
N LYS A 47 4.06 -20.51 -11.79
CA LYS A 47 4.00 -21.14 -10.47
C LYS A 47 4.75 -22.49 -10.39
N SER A 48 4.90 -23.17 -11.52
CA SER A 48 5.63 -24.44 -11.63
C SER A 48 7.17 -24.29 -11.61
N ASN A 49 7.71 -23.09 -11.89
CA ASN A 49 9.16 -22.89 -11.90
C ASN A 49 9.74 -23.04 -10.48
N PRO A 50 10.83 -23.81 -10.32
CA PRO A 50 11.40 -24.10 -8.99
C PRO A 50 11.88 -22.83 -8.27
N MET A 51 12.33 -21.83 -9.02
CA MET A 51 12.75 -20.53 -8.47
C MET A 51 11.57 -19.73 -7.90
N ILE A 52 10.40 -19.80 -8.55
CA ILE A 52 9.16 -19.13 -8.10
C ILE A 52 8.49 -19.93 -6.99
N ARG A 53 8.65 -21.26 -6.98
CA ARG A 53 8.17 -22.14 -5.91
C ARG A 53 8.98 -22.02 -4.63
N ALA A 54 10.28 -21.70 -4.74
CA ALA A 54 11.15 -21.42 -3.60
C ALA A 54 10.84 -20.07 -2.96
N SER A 55 10.44 -19.08 -3.78
CA SER A 55 9.84 -17.86 -3.26
C SER A 55 8.43 -18.16 -2.75
N SER A 56 8.08 -17.63 -1.59
CA SER A 56 6.74 -17.78 -1.04
C SER A 56 5.72 -17.01 -1.90
N VAL A 57 5.20 -17.65 -2.94
CA VAL A 57 4.21 -17.10 -3.88
C VAL A 57 3.12 -16.28 -3.19
N PRO A 58 2.45 -16.76 -2.11
CA PRO A 58 1.41 -15.95 -1.47
C PRO A 58 1.98 -14.70 -0.79
N HIS A 59 3.20 -14.72 -0.23
CA HIS A 59 3.83 -13.49 0.29
C HIS A 59 4.10 -12.48 -0.81
N CYS A 60 4.64 -12.90 -1.96
CA CYS A 60 4.82 -12.01 -3.10
C CYS A 60 3.48 -11.44 -3.58
N THR A 61 2.43 -12.26 -3.61
CA THR A 61 1.09 -11.83 -4.04
C THR A 61 0.48 -10.82 -3.06
N PHE A 62 0.61 -11.06 -1.74
CA PHE A 62 0.19 -10.13 -0.69
C PHE A 62 0.95 -8.80 -0.74
N ALA A 63 2.25 -8.84 -1.02
CA ALA A 63 3.06 -7.63 -1.16
C ALA A 63 2.59 -6.80 -2.36
N ILE A 64 2.37 -7.44 -3.51
CA ILE A 64 1.85 -6.76 -4.71
C ILE A 64 0.45 -6.19 -4.45
N PHE A 65 -0.38 -6.92 -3.70
CA PHE A 65 -1.71 -6.41 -3.31
C PHE A 65 -1.60 -5.13 -2.46
N GLY A 66 -0.70 -5.09 -1.46
CA GLY A 66 -0.44 -3.86 -0.69
C GLY A 66 0.02 -2.68 -1.56
N ILE A 67 0.86 -2.95 -2.56
CA ILE A 67 1.33 -1.95 -3.53
C ILE A 67 0.16 -1.45 -4.40
N MET A 68 -0.72 -2.33 -4.86
CA MET A 68 -1.92 -1.94 -5.63
C MET A 68 -2.85 -1.03 -4.81
N VAL A 69 -3.06 -1.35 -3.53
CA VAL A 69 -3.83 -0.51 -2.60
C VAL A 69 -3.17 0.87 -2.43
N GLY A 70 -1.84 0.91 -2.34
CA GLY A 70 -1.07 2.16 -2.30
C GLY A 70 -1.24 3.02 -3.55
N TYR A 71 -1.16 2.43 -4.75
CA TYR A 71 -1.43 3.15 -6.00
C TYR A 71 -2.89 3.64 -6.09
N GLY A 72 -3.85 2.87 -5.56
CA GLY A 72 -5.23 3.32 -5.43
C GLY A 72 -5.37 4.59 -4.59
N SER A 73 -4.67 4.66 -3.45
CA SER A 73 -4.61 5.89 -2.64
C SER A 73 -3.96 7.05 -3.42
N ALA A 74 -2.85 6.81 -4.13
CA ALA A 74 -2.17 7.83 -4.92
C ALA A 74 -3.05 8.43 -6.03
N ILE A 75 -3.90 7.61 -6.67
CA ILE A 75 -4.90 8.08 -7.63
C ILE A 75 -5.95 8.96 -6.93
N LEU A 76 -6.41 8.56 -5.74
CA LEU A 76 -7.36 9.37 -4.97
C LEU A 76 -6.83 10.76 -4.65
N TYR A 77 -5.52 10.94 -4.46
CA TYR A 77 -4.89 12.25 -4.24
C TYR A 77 -5.03 13.20 -5.44
N ALA A 78 -5.22 12.69 -6.66
CA ALA A 78 -5.44 13.51 -7.85
C ALA A 78 -6.87 14.06 -7.96
N LEU A 79 -7.85 13.46 -7.25
CA LEU A 79 -9.21 13.97 -7.20
C LEU A 79 -9.33 15.24 -6.34
N ASN A 80 -10.46 15.93 -6.47
CA ASN A 80 -10.73 17.09 -5.63
C ASN A 80 -10.90 16.68 -4.16
N PRO A 81 -10.40 17.51 -3.22
CA PRO A 81 -10.56 17.25 -1.80
C PRO A 81 -12.03 17.34 -1.41
N SER A 82 -12.53 16.28 -0.78
CA SER A 82 -13.85 16.18 -0.15
C SER A 82 -13.64 15.44 1.17
N GLU A 83 -14.50 15.65 2.17
CA GLU A 83 -14.37 14.99 3.48
C GLU A 83 -14.29 13.47 3.35
N ILE A 84 -15.09 12.92 2.43
CA ILE A 84 -15.16 11.48 2.15
C ILE A 84 -13.87 11.02 1.46
N THR A 85 -13.40 11.74 0.43
CA THR A 85 -12.17 11.35 -0.29
C THR A 85 -10.93 11.49 0.60
N CYS A 86 -10.91 12.43 1.54
CA CYS A 86 -9.84 12.59 2.51
C CYS A 86 -9.72 11.38 3.44
N ARG A 87 -10.85 10.93 4.02
CA ARG A 87 -10.87 9.72 4.86
C ARG A 87 -10.41 8.49 4.10
N TYR A 88 -10.88 8.29 2.86
CA TYR A 88 -10.44 7.16 2.05
C TYR A 88 -8.96 7.21 1.68
N ARG A 89 -8.39 8.39 1.37
CA ARG A 89 -6.96 8.54 1.07
C ARG A 89 -6.10 8.06 2.22
N GLU A 90 -6.36 8.56 3.42
CA GLU A 90 -5.63 8.22 4.63
C GLU A 90 -5.78 6.73 4.94
N SER A 91 -7.01 6.24 4.94
CA SER A 91 -7.34 4.84 5.22
C SER A 91 -6.63 3.85 4.27
N LEU A 92 -6.72 4.09 2.96
CA LEU A 92 -6.08 3.23 1.96
C LEU A 92 -4.56 3.26 2.05
N LEU A 93 -3.98 4.43 2.37
CA LEU A 93 -2.53 4.56 2.56
C LEU A 93 -2.07 3.75 3.80
N LEU A 94 -2.80 3.85 4.91
CA LEU A 94 -2.53 3.10 6.12
C LEU A 94 -2.65 1.59 5.89
N ILE A 95 -3.73 1.14 5.24
CA ILE A 95 -3.91 -0.28 4.93
C ILE A 95 -2.79 -0.80 4.02
N GLY A 96 -2.45 -0.08 2.94
CA GLY A 96 -1.37 -0.47 2.03
C GLY A 96 -0.01 -0.57 2.73
N SER A 97 0.33 0.42 3.56
CA SER A 97 1.59 0.46 4.31
C SER A 97 1.68 -0.61 5.41
N LEU A 98 0.57 -0.92 6.08
CA LEU A 98 0.48 -2.02 7.04
C LEU A 98 0.69 -3.37 6.37
N ILE A 99 0.04 -3.62 5.22
CA ILE A 99 0.21 -4.86 4.46
C ILE A 99 1.68 -5.05 4.09
N LEU A 100 2.34 -4.01 3.56
CA LEU A 100 3.73 -4.07 3.16
C LEU A 100 4.69 -4.29 4.33
N SER A 101 4.53 -3.49 5.39
CA SER A 101 5.36 -3.59 6.60
C SER A 101 5.23 -4.97 7.24
N THR A 102 4.00 -5.45 7.39
CA THR A 102 3.74 -6.79 7.96
C THR A 102 4.32 -7.87 7.07
N ASN A 103 4.26 -7.73 5.73
CA ASN A 103 4.88 -8.69 4.80
C ASN A 103 6.39 -8.79 4.98
N LEU A 104 7.07 -7.64 5.03
CA LEU A 104 8.51 -7.56 5.23
C LEU A 104 8.93 -8.16 6.57
N VAL A 105 8.26 -7.77 7.66
CA VAL A 105 8.53 -8.28 9.01
C VAL A 105 8.34 -9.79 9.06
N CYS A 106 7.22 -10.30 8.56
CA CYS A 106 6.94 -11.73 8.56
C CYS A 106 7.95 -12.53 7.75
N LYS A 107 8.38 -12.03 6.59
CA LYS A 107 9.40 -12.70 5.77
C LYS A 107 10.74 -12.76 6.50
N ASN A 108 11.13 -11.67 7.16
CA ASN A 108 12.36 -11.59 7.96
C ASN A 108 12.30 -12.49 9.20
N VAL A 109 11.15 -12.56 9.89
CA VAL A 109 10.94 -13.46 11.03
C VAL A 109 11.02 -14.92 10.61
N VAL A 110 10.38 -15.29 9.50
CA VAL A 110 10.46 -16.66 8.95
C VAL A 110 11.89 -17.02 8.59
N LEU A 111 12.65 -16.12 7.95
CA LEU A 111 14.06 -16.32 7.67
C LEU A 111 14.87 -16.49 8.97
N ALA A 112 14.66 -15.63 9.97
CA ALA A 112 15.35 -15.72 11.26
C ALA A 112 15.08 -17.05 11.98
N ILE A 113 13.84 -17.54 11.96
CA ILE A 113 13.47 -18.84 12.52
C ILE A 113 14.14 -19.98 11.74
N LEU A 114 14.15 -19.91 10.40
CA LEU A 114 14.77 -20.93 9.55
C LEU A 114 16.28 -21.01 9.74
N TYR A 115 16.97 -19.88 9.87
CA TYR A 115 18.41 -19.86 10.12
C TYR A 115 18.76 -20.18 11.58
N GLY A 116 17.87 -19.88 12.53
CA GLY A 116 18.07 -20.15 13.95
C GLY A 116 17.70 -21.56 14.39
N SER A 117 16.86 -22.28 13.64
CA SER A 117 16.36 -23.62 14.00
C SER A 117 16.98 -24.71 13.14
N LYS A 118 17.49 -25.78 13.77
CA LYS A 118 18.00 -26.97 13.07
C LYS A 118 16.89 -27.92 12.58
N GLU A 119 15.64 -27.73 12.98
CA GLU A 119 14.51 -28.59 12.60
C GLU A 119 13.64 -28.03 11.47
N LYS A 120 13.00 -28.93 10.70
CA LYS A 120 12.18 -28.61 9.52
C LYS A 120 10.83 -28.01 9.90
N ILE A 121 10.77 -26.69 10.12
CA ILE A 121 9.53 -26.03 10.56
C ILE A 121 8.75 -25.48 9.35
N LEU A 122 7.85 -26.30 8.77
CA LEU A 122 6.88 -25.88 7.75
C LEU A 122 5.64 -25.19 8.37
N GLN A 123 5.43 -25.37 9.69
CA GLN A 123 4.32 -24.83 10.48
C GLN A 123 4.31 -23.30 10.75
N PRO A 124 5.44 -22.58 10.91
CA PRO A 124 5.42 -21.17 11.30
C PRO A 124 4.95 -20.31 10.14
N TYR A 125 5.18 -20.74 8.91
CA TYR A 125 4.74 -20.07 7.70
C TYR A 125 3.22 -19.91 7.61
N ARG A 126 2.45 -21.00 7.85
CA ARG A 126 0.98 -20.94 7.81
C ARG A 126 0.40 -20.09 8.94
N LEU A 127 1.05 -20.10 10.10
CA LEU A 127 0.62 -19.37 11.28
C LEU A 127 0.84 -17.86 11.11
N VAL A 128 2.00 -17.49 10.57
CA VAL A 128 2.33 -16.12 10.18
C VAL A 128 1.38 -15.61 9.10
N GLN A 129 1.10 -16.39 8.06
CA GLN A 129 0.16 -16.00 7.00
C GLN A 129 -1.27 -15.76 7.54
N LYS A 130 -1.73 -16.59 8.49
CA LYS A 130 -3.01 -16.36 9.19
C LYS A 130 -2.97 -15.06 10.01
N PHE A 131 -1.88 -14.80 10.71
CA PHE A 131 -1.71 -13.60 11.52
C PHE A 131 -1.74 -12.32 10.67
N GLN A 132 -1.09 -12.34 9.49
CA GLN A 132 -1.14 -11.23 8.53
C GLN A 132 -2.56 -10.96 8.05
N LEU A 133 -3.30 -12.02 7.70
CA LEU A 133 -4.66 -11.91 7.21
C LEU A 133 -5.59 -11.35 8.30
N VAL A 134 -5.42 -11.79 9.55
CA VAL A 134 -6.14 -11.26 10.72
C VAL A 134 -5.79 -9.79 10.95
N ALA A 135 -4.51 -9.41 10.91
CA ALA A 135 -4.10 -8.01 11.08
C ALA A 135 -4.71 -7.09 10.02
N VAL A 136 -4.75 -7.53 8.76
CA VAL A 136 -5.39 -6.79 7.67
C VAL A 136 -6.90 -6.67 7.88
N VAL A 137 -7.56 -7.75 8.25
CA VAL A 137 -9.01 -7.74 8.54
C VAL A 137 -9.34 -6.81 9.70
N ILE A 138 -8.55 -6.83 10.78
CA ILE A 138 -8.70 -5.91 11.91
C ILE A 138 -8.51 -4.46 11.45
N SER A 139 -7.48 -4.17 10.64
CA SER A 139 -7.29 -2.80 10.14
C SER A 139 -8.44 -2.31 9.26
N VAL A 140 -9.06 -3.20 8.49
CA VAL A 140 -10.22 -2.86 7.64
C VAL A 140 -11.49 -2.65 8.48
N ILE A 141 -11.67 -3.38 9.58
CA ILE A 141 -12.85 -3.25 10.46
C ILE A 141 -12.78 -1.99 11.33
N ASN A 142 -11.58 -1.55 11.72
CA ASN A 142 -11.37 -0.38 12.58
C ASN A 142 -11.34 0.96 11.81
N THR A 143 -11.57 0.93 10.50
CA THR A 143 -11.59 2.09 9.60
C THR A 143 -13.02 2.41 9.19
#